data_AF-A0A445E5D0-F1
#
_entry.id   AF-A0A445E5D0-F1
#
_cell.length_a   1.000
_cell.length_b   1.000
_cell.length_c   1.000
_cell.angle_alpha   90.00
_cell.angle_beta   90.00
_cell.angle_gamma   90.00
#
_symmetry.space_group_name_H-M   'P 1'
#
loop_
_entity.id
_entity.type
_entity.pdbx_description
1 polymer ?
#
loop_
_entity_poly.entity_id
_entity_poly.type
_entity_poly.pdbx_seq_one_letter_code
_entity_poly.pdbx_strand_id
1 'polypeptide(L)'
;MIKIDREMQASLEAIIRKREKAMKDGEEVNKSDLLGILLESNSKEIKEHGMSNREIVEECYTFYMAGQETTAVLIVWTMVMLSRYPEWQSRAREEVFQVFGNRKPDSDGLNRLKTVSMILNEVLRLYPPTLFFSRTLNKDIKMQNLSLPAGVKISLPILLIHHDRELWGDDAREFKPERFSEGIAKATKGQVSYFPFGWGPRMCIGQNFSLMEAKIFFTLLLQRFTIELSPAYTHAPVNFLNLKPMRGAQIVLHKL
;
A
#
# COMPACT_ATOMS: atom_id res chain seq x y z
N MET A 1 -6.35 -9.08 21.44
CA MET A 1 -6.67 -7.87 20.66
C MET A 1 -6.70 -6.62 21.54
N ILE A 2 -7.59 -6.55 22.55
CA ILE A 2 -7.73 -5.36 23.44
C ILE A 2 -6.42 -4.95 24.14
N LYS A 3 -5.60 -5.91 24.59
CA LYS A 3 -4.31 -5.61 25.23
C LYS A 3 -3.31 -4.92 24.29
N ILE A 4 -3.15 -5.45 23.07
CA ILE A 4 -2.23 -4.93 22.05
C ILE A 4 -2.66 -3.53 21.62
N ASP A 5 -3.96 -3.33 21.40
CA ASP A 5 -4.52 -2.02 21.04
C ASP A 5 -4.22 -0.95 22.11
N ARG A 6 -4.42 -1.28 23.38
CA ARG A 6 -4.08 -0.39 24.51
C ARG A 6 -2.58 -0.10 24.59
N GLU A 7 -1.73 -1.09 24.37
CA GLU A 7 -0.27 -0.91 24.38
C GLU A 7 0.20 -0.01 23.23
N MET A 8 -0.39 -0.16 22.04
CA MET A 8 -0.11 0.72 20.89
C MET A 8 -0.56 2.15 21.16
N GLN A 9 -1.79 2.34 21.65
CA GLN A 9 -2.30 3.67 22.00
C GLN A 9 -1.43 4.35 23.07
N ALA A 10 -1.06 3.62 24.13
CA ALA A 10 -0.18 4.14 25.17
C ALA A 10 1.21 4.54 24.64
N SER A 11 1.74 3.77 23.68
CA SER A 11 3.02 4.08 23.04
C SER A 11 2.94 5.35 22.18
N LEU A 12 1.87 5.49 21.40
CA LEU A 12 1.63 6.70 20.59
C LEU A 12 1.42 7.92 21.49
N GLU A 13 0.62 7.80 22.55
CA GLU A 13 0.43 8.84 23.55
C GLU A 13 1.76 9.30 24.15
N ALA A 14 2.65 8.36 24.52
CA ALA A 14 3.95 8.69 25.07
C ALA A 14 4.82 9.48 24.07
N ILE A 15 4.81 9.09 22.78
CA ILE A 15 5.53 9.79 21.71
C ILE A 15 4.98 11.20 21.52
N ILE A 16 3.65 11.35 21.49
CA ILE A 16 2.96 12.64 21.30
C ILE A 16 3.26 13.58 22.46
N ARG A 17 3.05 13.14 23.71
CA ARG A 17 3.32 13.96 24.91
C ARG A 17 4.78 14.40 24.98
N LYS A 18 5.72 13.51 24.63
CA LYS A 18 7.14 13.85 24.57
C LYS A 18 7.41 14.95 23.54
N ARG A 19 6.80 14.85 22.35
CA ARG A 19 6.94 15.84 21.27
C ARG A 19 6.34 17.19 21.66
N GLU A 20 5.14 17.20 22.24
CA GLU A 20 4.46 18.41 22.71
C GLU A 20 5.25 19.13 23.81
N LYS A 21 5.82 18.38 24.75
CA LYS A 21 6.66 18.94 25.80
C LYS A 21 7.90 19.61 25.21
N ALA A 22 8.62 18.92 24.33
CA ALA A 22 9.78 19.48 23.64
C ALA A 22 9.43 20.78 22.88
N MET A 23 8.28 20.82 22.19
CA MET A 23 7.80 22.03 21.52
C MET A 23 7.53 23.20 22.49
N LYS A 24 6.93 22.92 23.66
CA LYS A 24 6.66 23.94 24.70
C LYS A 24 7.93 24.47 25.35
N ASP A 25 8.90 23.59 25.55
CA ASP A 25 10.20 23.91 26.16
C ASP A 25 11.13 24.63 25.17
N GLY A 26 10.69 24.86 23.93
CA GLY A 26 11.45 25.55 22.88
C GLY A 26 12.55 24.69 22.25
N GLU A 27 12.51 23.37 22.46
CA GLU A 27 13.47 22.44 21.87
C GLU A 27 13.27 22.30 20.36
N GLU A 28 14.34 21.98 19.65
CA GLU A 28 14.28 21.66 18.23
C GLU A 28 13.58 20.30 18.04
N VAL A 29 12.39 20.33 17.44
CA VAL A 29 11.61 19.13 17.11
C VAL A 29 11.52 18.94 15.60
N ASN A 30 11.42 17.69 15.16
CA ASN A 30 11.12 17.40 13.76
C ASN A 30 9.67 17.85 13.42
N LYS A 31 9.57 18.83 12.53
CA LYS A 31 8.29 19.36 12.00
C LYS A 31 7.96 18.86 10.59
N SER A 32 8.82 18.02 10.02
CA SER A 32 8.66 17.49 8.66
C SER A 32 7.96 16.14 8.60
N ASP A 33 7.79 15.46 9.73
CA ASP A 33 7.01 14.21 9.80
C ASP A 33 5.52 14.48 10.12
N LEU A 34 4.68 13.46 9.90
CA LEU A 34 3.23 13.56 10.08
C LEU A 34 2.85 14.14 11.45
N LEU A 35 3.47 13.66 12.53
CA LEU A 35 3.13 14.12 13.88
C LEU A 35 3.56 15.58 14.08
N GLY A 36 4.73 15.97 13.59
CA GLY A 36 5.21 17.35 13.62
C GLY A 36 4.26 18.30 12.89
N ILE A 37 3.86 17.94 11.66
CA ILE A 37 2.90 18.72 10.86
C ILE A 37 1.55 18.81 11.56
N LEU A 38 1.05 17.69 12.10
CA LEU A 38 -0.24 17.62 12.77
C LEU A 38 -0.26 18.50 14.03
N LEU A 39 0.76 18.42 14.87
CA LEU A 39 0.88 19.25 16.07
C LEU A 39 1.02 20.74 15.73
N GLU A 40 1.83 21.08 14.72
CA GLU A 40 1.99 22.46 14.29
C GLU A 40 0.67 23.04 13.74
N SER A 41 0.02 22.31 12.83
CA SER A 41 -1.27 22.70 12.26
C SER A 41 -2.33 22.85 13.35
N ASN A 42 -2.39 21.89 14.29
CA ASN A 42 -3.34 21.92 15.38
C ASN A 42 -3.15 23.12 16.32
N SER A 43 -1.90 23.51 16.57
CA SER A 43 -1.58 24.68 17.40
C SER A 43 -2.10 26.00 16.81
N LYS A 44 -2.24 26.08 15.48
CA LYS A 44 -2.75 27.26 14.77
C LYS A 44 -4.28 27.34 14.77
N GLU A 45 -4.96 26.19 14.80
CA GLU A 45 -6.43 26.05 14.71
C GLU A 45 -7.16 25.93 16.07
N ILE A 46 -6.42 25.78 17.17
CA ILE A 46 -6.95 25.45 18.52
C ILE A 46 -8.03 26.41 19.04
N LYS A 47 -8.11 27.64 18.54
CA LYS A 47 -9.08 28.63 19.02
C LYS A 47 -10.51 28.38 18.56
N GLU A 48 -10.73 27.64 17.46
CA GLU A 48 -12.07 27.38 16.92
C GLU A 48 -12.30 25.92 16.46
N HIS A 49 -11.29 25.22 15.93
CA HIS A 49 -11.46 23.90 15.28
C HIS A 49 -10.33 22.89 15.54
N GLY A 50 -9.49 23.09 16.55
CA GLY A 50 -8.38 22.18 16.85
C GLY A 50 -8.83 20.80 17.37
N MET A 51 -8.06 19.77 17.02
CA MET A 51 -8.13 18.42 17.59
C MET A 51 -7.64 18.39 19.03
N SER A 52 -8.33 17.60 19.85
CA SER A 52 -7.86 17.14 21.16
C SER A 52 -6.66 16.20 21.02
N ASN A 53 -5.86 16.06 22.09
CA ASN A 53 -4.74 15.12 22.12
C ASN A 53 -5.19 13.67 21.86
N ARG A 54 -6.42 13.31 22.26
CA ARG A 54 -6.98 11.99 21.98
C ARG A 54 -7.22 11.80 20.47
N GLU A 55 -7.80 12.78 19.80
CA GLU A 55 -8.01 12.73 18.35
C GLU A 55 -6.68 12.67 17.59
N ILE A 56 -5.65 13.39 18.04
CA ILE A 56 -4.30 13.29 17.45
C ILE A 56 -3.72 11.88 17.57
N VAL A 57 -3.89 11.22 18.73
CA VAL A 57 -3.47 9.83 18.94
C VAL A 57 -4.23 8.89 18.00
N GLU A 58 -5.55 9.06 17.93
CA GLU A 58 -6.44 8.24 17.08
C GLU A 58 -6.11 8.40 15.58
N GLU A 59 -5.82 9.61 15.12
CA GLU A 59 -5.37 9.87 13.75
C GLU A 59 -4.00 9.25 13.47
N CYS A 60 -3.02 9.45 14.36
CA CYS A 60 -1.69 8.82 14.22
C CYS A 60 -1.78 7.28 14.18
N TYR A 61 -2.64 6.70 15.03
CA TYR A 61 -2.92 5.27 15.03
C TYR A 61 -3.53 4.80 13.71
N THR A 62 -4.47 5.57 13.17
CA THR A 62 -5.12 5.29 11.88
C THR A 62 -4.11 5.27 10.74
N PHE A 63 -3.24 6.28 10.63
CA PHE A 63 -2.18 6.33 9.61
C PHE A 63 -1.20 5.16 9.74
N TYR A 64 -0.78 4.83 10.96
CA TYR A 64 0.11 3.71 11.23
C TYR A 64 -0.49 2.38 10.75
N MET A 65 -1.72 2.08 11.16
CA MET A 65 -2.41 0.84 10.79
C MET A 65 -2.68 0.76 9.28
N ALA A 66 -3.14 1.87 8.67
CA ALA A 66 -3.43 1.92 7.25
C ALA A 66 -2.17 1.72 6.39
N GLY A 67 -1.06 2.36 6.76
CA GLY A 67 0.20 2.31 6.00
C GLY A 67 0.98 1.01 6.17
N GLN A 68 1.02 0.46 7.39
CA GLN A 68 1.87 -0.70 7.69
C GLN A 68 1.37 -1.99 7.05
N GLU A 69 0.15 -2.43 7.38
CA GLU A 69 -0.31 -3.78 7.00
C GLU A 69 -0.52 -3.87 5.49
N THR A 70 -1.01 -2.82 4.82
CA THR A 70 -1.27 -2.84 3.37
C THR A 70 0.01 -2.87 2.56
N THR A 71 1.02 -2.07 2.92
CA THR A 71 2.32 -2.04 2.24
C THR A 71 3.11 -3.32 2.51
N ALA A 72 3.06 -3.86 3.74
CA ALA A 72 3.68 -5.15 4.05
C ALA A 72 3.10 -6.28 3.19
N VAL A 73 1.78 -6.29 2.97
CA VAL A 73 1.11 -7.26 2.08
C VAL A 73 1.59 -7.12 0.64
N LEU A 74 1.67 -5.90 0.11
CA LEU A 74 2.23 -5.64 -1.23
C LEU A 74 3.66 -6.18 -1.36
N ILE A 75 4.51 -5.89 -0.38
CA ILE A 75 5.90 -6.34 -0.35
C ILE A 75 5.97 -7.88 -0.32
N VAL A 76 5.22 -8.53 0.56
CA VAL A 76 5.24 -9.99 0.70
C VAL A 76 4.77 -10.67 -0.59
N TRP A 77 3.67 -10.21 -1.20
CA TRP A 77 3.23 -10.79 -2.47
C TRP A 77 4.23 -10.52 -3.59
N THR A 78 4.84 -9.34 -3.63
CA THR A 78 5.87 -9.05 -4.63
C THR A 78 7.09 -9.95 -4.46
N MET A 79 7.53 -10.23 -3.23
CA MET A 79 8.60 -11.19 -2.96
C MET A 79 8.23 -12.61 -3.43
N VAL A 80 7.00 -13.05 -3.16
CA VAL A 80 6.49 -14.34 -3.65
C VAL A 80 6.52 -14.39 -5.18
N MET A 81 6.05 -13.34 -5.85
CA MET A 81 6.03 -13.29 -7.32
C MET A 81 7.44 -13.27 -7.90
N LEU A 82 8.34 -12.41 -7.41
CA LEU A 82 9.73 -12.37 -7.87
C LEU A 82 10.51 -13.66 -7.62
N SER A 83 10.12 -14.45 -6.61
CA SER A 83 10.70 -15.76 -6.36
C SER A 83 10.17 -16.83 -7.33
N ARG A 84 8.91 -16.71 -7.79
CA ARG A 84 8.31 -17.61 -8.80
C ARG A 84 8.72 -17.26 -10.23
N TYR A 85 9.09 -16.01 -10.47
CA TYR A 85 9.42 -15.44 -11.78
C TYR A 85 10.82 -14.81 -11.73
N PRO A 86 11.90 -15.64 -11.68
CA PRO A 86 13.27 -15.18 -11.49
C PRO A 86 13.79 -14.28 -12.64
N GLU A 87 13.20 -14.38 -13.83
CA GLU A 87 13.47 -13.50 -14.96
C GLU A 87 13.08 -12.04 -14.63
N TRP A 88 11.95 -11.84 -13.95
CA TRP A 88 11.53 -10.51 -13.50
C TRP A 88 12.37 -9.98 -12.36
N GLN A 89 12.82 -10.86 -11.46
CA GLN A 89 13.77 -10.50 -10.42
C GLN A 89 15.09 -10.01 -11.01
N SER A 90 15.58 -10.68 -12.05
CA SER A 90 16.80 -10.33 -12.75
C SER A 90 16.68 -9.00 -13.50
N ARG A 91 15.58 -8.79 -14.23
CA ARG A 91 15.30 -7.50 -14.91
C ARG A 91 15.20 -6.34 -13.91
N ALA A 92 14.48 -6.53 -12.81
CA ALA A 92 14.35 -5.51 -11.77
C ALA A 92 15.70 -5.19 -11.11
N ARG A 93 16.53 -6.21 -10.87
CA ARG A 93 17.89 -6.03 -10.36
C ARG A 93 18.75 -5.25 -11.34
N GLU A 94 18.73 -5.60 -12.62
CA GLU A 94 19.48 -4.88 -13.65
C GLU A 94 19.07 -3.39 -13.68
N GLU A 95 17.77 -3.09 -13.70
CA GLU A 95 17.27 -1.72 -13.62
C GLU A 95 17.77 -0.99 -12.36
N VAL A 96 17.71 -1.66 -11.19
CA VAL A 96 18.19 -1.09 -9.93
C VAL A 96 19.69 -0.75 -10.00
N PHE A 97 20.52 -1.65 -10.53
CA PHE A 97 21.96 -1.39 -10.67
C PHE A 97 22.25 -0.31 -11.70
N GLN A 98 21.51 -0.23 -12.80
CA GLN A 98 21.65 0.84 -13.79
C GLN A 98 21.32 2.22 -13.19
N VAL A 99 20.29 2.31 -12.35
CA VAL A 99 19.84 3.59 -11.77
C VAL A 99 20.68 4.00 -10.55
N PHE A 100 20.97 3.05 -9.65
CA PHE A 100 21.56 3.34 -8.35
C PHE A 100 22.96 2.76 -8.16
N GLY A 101 23.32 1.69 -8.88
CA GLY A 101 24.49 0.88 -8.52
C GLY A 101 24.36 0.40 -7.07
N ASN A 102 25.36 0.70 -6.24
CA ASN A 102 25.36 0.41 -4.80
C ASN A 102 24.93 1.61 -3.93
N ARG A 103 24.49 2.72 -4.53
CA ARG A 103 24.09 3.93 -3.80
C ARG A 103 22.72 3.72 -3.14
N LYS A 104 22.46 4.49 -2.07
CA LYS A 104 21.13 4.53 -1.43
C LYS A 104 20.09 5.11 -2.40
N PRO A 105 18.84 4.63 -2.37
CA PRO A 105 17.78 5.18 -3.19
C PRO A 105 17.48 6.64 -2.83
N ASP A 106 17.24 7.45 -3.85
CA ASP A 106 16.76 8.83 -3.77
C ASP A 106 15.45 8.97 -4.59
N SER A 107 14.70 10.05 -4.34
CA SER A 107 13.39 10.27 -4.98
C SER A 107 13.46 10.23 -6.51
N ASP A 108 14.48 10.87 -7.10
CA ASP A 108 14.61 10.98 -8.54
C ASP A 108 14.90 9.62 -9.20
N GLY A 109 15.75 8.81 -8.57
CA GLY A 109 16.02 7.46 -9.04
C GLY A 109 14.81 6.54 -8.90
N LEU A 110 14.01 6.65 -7.82
CA LEU A 110 12.83 5.82 -7.62
C LEU A 110 11.76 6.06 -8.71
N ASN A 111 11.70 7.29 -9.24
CA ASN A 111 10.84 7.65 -10.37
C ASN A 111 11.29 7.00 -11.69
N ARG A 112 12.57 6.62 -11.81
CA ARG A 112 13.12 5.95 -13.01
C ARG A 112 12.95 4.43 -13.01
N LEU A 113 12.56 3.82 -11.89
CA LEU A 113 12.35 2.36 -11.77
C LEU A 113 11.06 1.90 -12.46
N LYS A 114 11.06 1.79 -13.79
CA LYS A 114 9.89 1.41 -14.60
C LYS A 114 9.52 -0.07 -14.43
N THR A 115 10.51 -0.94 -14.45
CA THR A 115 10.40 -2.39 -14.28
C THR A 115 9.83 -2.72 -12.91
N VAL A 116 10.39 -2.14 -11.84
CA VAL A 116 9.83 -2.31 -10.48
C VAL A 116 8.40 -1.78 -10.42
N SER A 117 8.08 -0.66 -11.08
CA SER A 117 6.71 -0.12 -11.12
C SER A 117 5.74 -1.07 -11.83
N MET A 118 6.14 -1.68 -12.95
CA MET A 118 5.34 -2.68 -13.66
C MET A 118 5.05 -3.89 -12.77
N ILE A 119 6.07 -4.40 -12.08
CA ILE A 119 5.96 -5.54 -11.16
C ILE A 119 4.97 -5.21 -10.04
N LEU A 120 5.13 -4.06 -9.36
CA LEU A 120 4.26 -3.66 -8.26
C LEU A 120 2.80 -3.51 -8.71
N ASN A 121 2.56 -2.94 -9.90
CA ASN A 121 1.20 -2.81 -10.43
C ASN A 121 0.56 -4.17 -10.74
N GLU A 122 1.30 -5.10 -11.33
CA GLU A 122 0.77 -6.43 -11.62
C GLU A 122 0.55 -7.25 -10.34
N VAL A 123 1.40 -7.08 -9.31
CA VAL A 123 1.16 -7.66 -7.99
C VAL A 123 -0.09 -7.07 -7.35
N LEU A 124 -0.30 -5.74 -7.40
CA LEU A 124 -1.52 -5.10 -6.90
C LEU A 124 -2.78 -5.55 -7.66
N ARG A 125 -2.65 -5.91 -8.94
CA ARG A 125 -3.74 -6.48 -9.73
C ARG A 125 -4.11 -7.88 -9.22
N LEU A 126 -3.11 -8.76 -9.11
CA LEU A 126 -3.33 -10.17 -8.75
C LEU A 126 -3.57 -10.40 -7.25
N TYR A 127 -2.92 -9.62 -6.40
CA TYR A 127 -2.96 -9.74 -4.95
C TYR A 127 -3.19 -8.37 -4.28
N PRO A 128 -4.32 -7.69 -4.55
CA PRO A 128 -4.63 -6.41 -3.91
C PRO A 128 -4.78 -6.60 -2.40
N PRO A 129 -4.20 -5.73 -1.55
CA PRO A 129 -4.40 -5.80 -0.11
C PRO A 129 -5.88 -5.77 0.27
N THR A 130 -6.67 -4.91 -0.37
CA THR A 130 -8.13 -4.82 -0.18
C THR A 130 -8.88 -5.56 -1.29
N LEU A 131 -9.80 -6.46 -0.94
CA LEU A 131 -10.55 -7.25 -1.93
C LEU A 131 -11.80 -6.58 -2.48
N PHE A 132 -12.43 -5.69 -1.71
CA PHE A 132 -13.62 -4.95 -2.13
C PHE A 132 -13.77 -3.65 -1.36
N PHE A 133 -14.44 -2.68 -1.96
CA PHE A 133 -14.92 -1.48 -1.26
C PHE A 133 -16.43 -1.54 -1.14
N SER A 134 -16.98 -1.13 0.02
CA SER A 134 -18.44 -1.06 0.19
C SER A 134 -18.91 0.35 0.55
N ARG A 135 -20.14 0.67 0.17
CA ARG A 135 -20.87 1.88 0.56
C ARG A 135 -22.31 1.51 0.91
N THR A 136 -22.85 2.14 1.96
CA THR A 136 -24.27 2.08 2.27
C THR A 136 -24.94 3.32 1.69
N LEU A 137 -26.06 3.13 1.00
CA LEU A 137 -26.82 4.24 0.43
C LEU A 137 -27.57 4.99 1.53
N ASN A 138 -27.38 6.31 1.61
CA ASN A 138 -28.08 7.14 2.58
C ASN A 138 -29.44 7.67 2.07
N LYS A 139 -29.70 7.48 0.77
CA LYS A 139 -30.94 7.87 0.09
C LYS A 139 -31.14 6.96 -1.11
N ASP A 140 -32.36 6.96 -1.65
CA ASP A 140 -32.66 6.26 -2.89
C ASP A 140 -31.83 6.83 -4.04
N ILE A 141 -31.25 5.95 -4.85
CA ILE A 141 -30.43 6.28 -6.02
C ILE A 141 -30.97 5.55 -7.25
N LYS A 142 -31.15 6.29 -8.35
CA LYS A 142 -31.31 5.70 -9.67
C LYS A 142 -29.96 5.64 -10.37
N MET A 143 -29.53 4.43 -10.73
CA MET A 143 -28.28 4.18 -11.44
C MET A 143 -28.61 3.43 -12.74
N GLN A 144 -28.53 4.12 -13.87
CA GLN A 144 -28.97 3.60 -15.17
C GLN A 144 -30.40 3.04 -15.08
N ASN A 145 -30.59 1.75 -15.35
CA ASN A 145 -31.87 1.04 -15.28
C ASN A 145 -32.18 0.47 -13.88
N LEU A 146 -31.33 0.70 -12.88
CA LEU A 146 -31.51 0.22 -11.52
C LEU A 146 -32.04 1.33 -10.60
N SER A 147 -33.02 1.00 -9.76
CA SER A 147 -33.46 1.84 -8.64
C SER A 147 -33.06 1.16 -7.34
N LEU A 148 -32.17 1.79 -6.59
CA LEU A 148 -31.58 1.26 -5.37
C LEU A 148 -32.11 2.07 -4.17
N PRO A 149 -32.84 1.45 -3.22
CA PRO A 149 -33.34 2.16 -2.05
C PRO A 149 -32.23 2.50 -1.06
N ALA A 150 -32.51 3.49 -0.20
CA ALA A 150 -31.70 3.80 0.96
C ALA A 150 -31.50 2.55 1.85
N GLY A 151 -30.34 2.46 2.50
CA GLY A 151 -29.92 1.33 3.33
C GLY A 151 -29.24 0.20 2.57
N VAL A 152 -29.34 0.15 1.23
CA VAL A 152 -28.63 -0.88 0.42
C VAL A 152 -27.12 -0.70 0.54
N LYS A 153 -26.41 -1.81 0.77
CA LYS A 153 -24.96 -1.88 0.72
C LYS A 153 -24.49 -2.29 -0.68
N ILE A 154 -23.84 -1.38 -1.38
CA ILE A 154 -23.17 -1.66 -2.66
C ILE A 154 -21.73 -2.05 -2.37
N SER A 155 -21.24 -3.12 -3.01
CA SER A 155 -19.85 -3.55 -2.92
C SER A 155 -19.21 -3.63 -4.30
N LEU A 156 -18.02 -3.08 -4.43
CA LEU A 156 -17.18 -3.11 -5.63
C LEU A 156 -16.10 -4.19 -5.44
N PRO A 157 -16.20 -5.35 -6.10
CA PRO A 157 -15.27 -6.46 -5.89
C PRO A 157 -13.97 -6.26 -6.69
N ILE A 158 -13.00 -5.57 -6.08
CA ILE A 158 -11.69 -5.24 -6.67
C ILE A 158 -11.02 -6.50 -7.23
N LEU A 159 -10.93 -7.56 -6.41
CA LEU A 159 -10.24 -8.79 -6.81
C LEU A 159 -10.88 -9.44 -8.05
N LEU A 160 -12.21 -9.51 -8.08
CA LEU A 160 -12.92 -10.12 -9.19
C LEU A 160 -12.74 -9.31 -10.47
N ILE A 161 -12.89 -7.99 -10.37
CA ILE A 161 -12.69 -7.06 -11.49
C ILE A 161 -11.26 -7.13 -12.01
N HIS A 162 -10.27 -7.22 -11.12
CA HIS A 162 -8.86 -7.33 -11.50
C HIS A 162 -8.49 -8.68 -12.15
N HIS A 163 -9.30 -9.74 -11.98
CA HIS A 163 -9.10 -11.08 -12.57
C HIS A 163 -10.12 -11.40 -13.67
N ASP A 164 -10.97 -10.45 -14.02
CA ASP A 164 -12.00 -10.63 -15.02
C ASP A 164 -11.37 -10.75 -16.41
N ARG A 165 -11.72 -11.83 -17.13
CA ARG A 165 -11.13 -12.12 -18.45
C ARG A 165 -11.64 -11.21 -19.55
N GLU A 166 -12.84 -10.65 -19.42
CA GLU A 166 -13.37 -9.70 -20.41
C GLU A 166 -12.61 -8.37 -20.33
N LEU A 167 -12.28 -7.95 -19.10
CA LEU A 167 -11.51 -6.73 -18.84
C LEU A 167 -10.02 -6.92 -19.12
N TRP A 168 -9.43 -8.03 -18.66
CA TRP A 168 -7.97 -8.23 -18.62
C TRP A 168 -7.43 -9.25 -19.64
N GLY A 169 -8.30 -9.93 -20.39
CA GLY A 169 -7.94 -10.97 -21.36
C GLY A 169 -7.85 -12.38 -20.76
N ASP A 170 -7.61 -13.38 -21.59
CA ASP A 170 -7.54 -14.79 -21.15
C ASP A 170 -6.40 -15.03 -20.14
N ASP A 171 -5.34 -14.25 -20.26
CA ASP A 171 -4.17 -14.22 -19.37
C ASP A 171 -4.40 -13.43 -18.06
N ALA A 172 -5.66 -13.07 -17.73
CA ALA A 172 -6.00 -12.29 -16.54
C ALA A 172 -5.48 -12.89 -15.22
N ARG A 173 -5.20 -14.19 -15.16
CA ARG A 173 -4.68 -14.84 -13.94
C ARG A 173 -3.17 -15.05 -13.96
N GLU A 174 -2.51 -14.66 -15.04
CA GLU A 174 -1.07 -14.78 -15.20
C GLU A 174 -0.38 -13.53 -14.67
N PHE A 175 0.85 -13.71 -14.20
CA PHE A 175 1.72 -12.60 -13.82
C PHE A 175 2.44 -12.08 -15.05
N LYS A 176 1.94 -10.95 -15.58
CA LYS A 176 2.46 -10.33 -16.80
C LYS A 176 2.72 -8.84 -16.61
N PRO A 177 3.80 -8.44 -15.91
CA PRO A 177 4.10 -7.03 -15.66
C PRO A 177 4.22 -6.17 -16.91
N GLU A 178 4.58 -6.71 -18.09
CA GLU A 178 4.63 -5.93 -19.35
C GLU A 178 3.29 -5.29 -19.70
N ARG A 179 2.17 -5.78 -19.14
CA ARG A 179 0.85 -5.16 -19.28
C ARG A 179 0.84 -3.68 -18.90
N PHE A 180 1.68 -3.29 -17.94
CA PHE A 180 1.79 -1.91 -17.45
C PHE A 180 2.93 -1.11 -18.11
N SER A 181 3.56 -1.61 -19.18
CA SER A 181 4.69 -0.96 -19.86
C SER A 181 4.38 0.43 -20.40
N GLU A 182 3.15 0.61 -20.90
CA GLU A 182 2.62 1.89 -21.38
C GLU A 182 1.73 2.60 -20.32
N GLY A 183 1.79 2.16 -19.07
CA GLY A 183 1.02 2.71 -17.95
C GLY A 183 -0.40 2.15 -17.82
N ILE A 184 -1.05 2.53 -16.71
CA ILE A 184 -2.36 1.99 -16.29
C ILE A 184 -3.45 2.24 -17.33
N ALA A 185 -3.50 3.43 -17.92
CA ALA A 185 -4.55 3.78 -18.88
C ALA A 185 -4.53 2.88 -20.13
N LYS A 186 -3.34 2.49 -20.61
CA LYS A 186 -3.21 1.54 -21.71
C LYS A 186 -3.59 0.13 -21.25
N ALA A 187 -3.11 -0.28 -20.08
CA ALA A 187 -3.40 -1.59 -19.49
C ALA A 187 -4.91 -1.85 -19.34
N THR A 188 -5.70 -0.82 -19.02
CA THR A 188 -7.15 -0.90 -18.83
C THR A 188 -7.96 -0.47 -20.05
N LYS A 189 -7.33 -0.19 -21.20
CA LYS A 189 -8.00 0.34 -22.41
C LYS A 189 -8.85 1.60 -22.12
N GLY A 190 -8.39 2.43 -21.17
CA GLY A 190 -9.09 3.65 -20.73
C GLY A 190 -10.28 3.42 -19.79
N GLN A 191 -10.57 2.17 -19.40
CA GLN A 191 -11.66 1.85 -18.48
C GLN A 191 -11.23 1.95 -17.02
N VAL A 192 -12.20 2.16 -16.12
CA VAL A 192 -11.99 2.14 -14.67
C VAL A 192 -12.07 0.69 -14.16
N SER A 193 -11.10 -0.14 -14.57
CA SER A 193 -11.01 -1.56 -14.22
C SER A 193 -9.78 -1.91 -13.36
N TYR A 194 -8.96 -0.91 -13.02
CA TYR A 194 -7.81 -1.02 -12.12
C TYR A 194 -7.87 0.04 -11.03
N PHE A 195 -8.15 -0.37 -9.79
CA PHE A 195 -8.29 0.54 -8.65
C PHE A 195 -7.88 -0.11 -7.32
N PRO A 196 -6.65 -0.63 -7.19
CA PRO A 196 -6.17 -1.23 -5.95
C PRO A 196 -6.12 -0.25 -4.77
N PHE A 197 -6.05 1.05 -5.06
CA PHE A 197 -6.06 2.14 -4.10
C PHE A 197 -7.42 2.86 -4.01
N GLY A 198 -8.47 2.29 -4.62
CA GLY A 198 -9.76 2.96 -4.77
C GLY A 198 -9.78 3.98 -5.90
N TRP A 199 -10.88 4.74 -5.97
CA TRP A 199 -11.12 5.71 -7.03
C TRP A 199 -11.97 6.87 -6.53
N GLY A 200 -11.86 8.02 -7.20
CA GLY A 200 -12.66 9.22 -6.90
C GLY A 200 -12.32 9.88 -5.55
N PRO A 201 -13.28 10.56 -4.90
CA PRO A 201 -13.04 11.38 -3.70
C PRO A 201 -12.52 10.64 -2.47
N ARG A 202 -12.56 9.30 -2.48
CA ARG A 202 -12.09 8.44 -1.38
C ARG A 202 -10.95 7.52 -1.83
N MET A 203 -10.21 7.92 -2.86
CA MET A 203 -8.96 7.27 -3.25
C MET A 203 -7.95 7.34 -2.10
N CYS A 204 -7.12 6.31 -1.97
CA CYS A 204 -6.12 6.21 -0.92
C CYS A 204 -5.11 7.36 -1.00
N ILE A 205 -5.09 8.21 0.03
CA ILE A 205 -4.12 9.30 0.17
C ILE A 205 -2.67 8.79 0.31
N GLY A 206 -2.49 7.53 0.76
CA GLY A 206 -1.20 6.89 0.95
C GLY A 206 -0.63 6.19 -0.29
N GLN A 207 -1.30 6.25 -1.45
CA GLN A 207 -0.88 5.52 -2.66
C GLN A 207 0.59 5.80 -3.04
N ASN A 208 0.96 7.07 -3.14
CA ASN A 208 2.32 7.45 -3.53
C ASN A 208 3.35 7.05 -2.47
N PHE A 209 2.99 7.17 -1.19
CA PHE A 209 3.86 6.77 -0.08
C PHE A 209 4.11 5.25 -0.08
N SER A 210 3.06 4.45 -0.22
CA SER A 210 3.15 2.98 -0.26
C SER A 210 3.99 2.48 -1.43
N LEU A 211 3.79 3.04 -2.62
CA LEU A 211 4.58 2.67 -3.80
C LEU A 211 6.05 3.11 -3.67
N MET A 212 6.31 4.27 -3.06
CA MET A 212 7.67 4.74 -2.78
C MET A 212 8.37 3.82 -1.77
N GLU A 213 7.71 3.49 -0.67
CA GLU A 213 8.23 2.57 0.36
C GLU A 213 8.54 1.19 -0.23
N ALA A 214 7.63 0.62 -1.01
CA ALA A 214 7.86 -0.65 -1.70
C ALA A 214 9.07 -0.58 -2.65
N LYS A 215 9.20 0.50 -3.45
CA LYS A 215 10.35 0.67 -4.35
C LYS A 215 11.68 0.80 -3.60
N ILE A 216 11.69 1.54 -2.48
CA ILE A 216 12.87 1.64 -1.61
C ILE A 216 13.26 0.26 -1.10
N PHE A 217 12.29 -0.49 -0.56
CA PHE A 217 12.50 -1.85 -0.07
C PHE A 217 13.10 -2.75 -1.15
N PHE A 218 12.48 -2.80 -2.35
CA PHE A 218 12.97 -3.66 -3.43
C PHE A 218 14.31 -3.22 -3.99
N THR A 219 14.60 -1.93 -4.02
CA THR A 219 15.93 -1.43 -4.41
C THR A 219 17.00 -1.95 -3.45
N LEU A 220 16.79 -1.77 -2.14
CA LEU A 220 17.75 -2.21 -1.12
C LEU A 220 17.90 -3.74 -1.08
N LEU A 221 16.80 -4.47 -1.29
CA LEU A 221 16.80 -5.93 -1.34
C LEU A 221 17.58 -6.44 -2.56
N LEU A 222 17.25 -5.95 -3.76
CA LEU A 222 17.82 -6.44 -5.03
C LEU A 222 19.30 -6.07 -5.21
N GLN A 223 19.77 -5.00 -4.54
CA GLN A 223 21.19 -4.65 -4.46
C GLN A 223 22.04 -5.67 -3.69
N ARG A 224 21.43 -6.48 -2.82
CA ARG A 224 22.17 -7.28 -1.82
C ARG A 224 21.83 -8.76 -1.84
N PHE A 225 20.65 -9.10 -2.32
CA PHE A 225 20.12 -10.45 -2.23
C PHE A 225 19.44 -10.90 -3.52
N THR A 226 19.49 -12.21 -3.73
CA THR A 226 18.54 -12.98 -4.53
C THR A 226 17.56 -13.65 -3.59
N ILE A 227 16.28 -13.70 -3.99
CA ILE A 227 15.21 -14.30 -3.18
C ILE A 227 14.63 -15.52 -3.87
N GLU A 228 14.32 -16.54 -3.09
CA GLU A 228 13.75 -17.81 -3.52
C GLU A 228 12.66 -18.27 -2.55
N LEU A 229 11.63 -18.97 -3.05
CA LEU A 229 10.65 -19.59 -2.18
C LEU A 229 11.26 -20.81 -1.49
N SER A 230 11.11 -20.89 -0.17
CA SER A 230 11.43 -22.10 0.55
C SER A 230 10.54 -23.25 0.07
N PRO A 231 11.03 -24.50 0.01
CA PRO A 231 10.18 -25.68 -0.18
C PRO A 231 9.05 -25.82 0.85
N ALA A 232 9.18 -25.18 2.02
CA ALA A 232 8.13 -25.13 3.04
C ALA A 232 6.99 -24.16 2.71
N TYR A 233 7.14 -23.30 1.70
CA TYR A 233 6.11 -22.35 1.31
C TYR A 233 4.87 -23.07 0.76
N THR A 234 3.70 -22.72 1.29
CA THR A 234 2.41 -23.18 0.78
C THR A 234 1.62 -21.99 0.26
N HIS A 235 1.28 -21.99 -1.03
CA HIS A 235 0.48 -20.93 -1.62
C HIS A 235 -0.99 -21.04 -1.19
N ALA A 236 -1.33 -20.34 -0.10
CA ALA A 236 -2.69 -20.27 0.44
C ALA A 236 -3.05 -18.82 0.78
N PRO A 237 -3.49 -18.00 -0.21
CA PRO A 237 -4.01 -16.67 0.06
C PRO A 237 -5.27 -16.75 0.93
N VAL A 238 -5.36 -15.89 1.95
CA VAL A 238 -6.52 -15.75 2.81
C VAL A 238 -6.88 -14.28 2.97
N ASN A 239 -8.18 -14.00 3.07
CA ASN A 239 -8.68 -12.66 3.37
C ASN A 239 -9.19 -12.63 4.81
N PHE A 240 -8.51 -11.87 5.67
CA PHE A 240 -8.99 -11.57 7.02
C PHE A 240 -9.43 -10.11 7.10
N LEU A 241 -8.45 -9.21 7.02
CA LEU A 241 -8.63 -7.77 6.79
C LEU A 241 -8.02 -7.37 5.44
N ASN A 242 -6.86 -7.95 5.15
CA ASN A 242 -6.16 -7.86 3.88
C ASN A 242 -5.93 -9.25 3.29
N LEU A 243 -5.71 -9.32 1.98
CA LEU A 243 -5.31 -10.54 1.28
C LEU A 243 -3.85 -10.86 1.57
N LYS A 244 -3.58 -11.91 2.36
CA LYS A 244 -2.20 -12.28 2.73
C LYS A 244 -1.97 -13.79 2.69
N PRO A 245 -0.70 -14.26 2.66
CA PRO A 245 -0.41 -15.69 2.78
C PRO A 245 -0.83 -16.20 4.17
N MET A 246 -1.72 -17.19 4.22
CA MET A 246 -2.29 -17.72 5.47
C MET A 246 -1.21 -18.23 6.44
N ARG A 247 -0.13 -18.82 5.91
CA ARG A 247 0.97 -19.40 6.69
C ARG A 247 2.25 -18.56 6.62
N GLY A 248 2.13 -17.29 6.23
CA GLY A 248 3.27 -16.45 5.89
C GLY A 248 3.92 -16.85 4.55
N ALA A 249 5.00 -16.16 4.20
CA ALA A 249 5.82 -16.47 3.03
C ALA A 249 7.24 -16.84 3.49
N GLN A 250 7.57 -18.13 3.51
CA GLN A 250 8.92 -18.60 3.81
C GLN A 250 9.81 -18.34 2.59
N ILE A 251 10.70 -17.35 2.70
CA ILE A 251 11.62 -16.92 1.65
C ILE A 251 13.05 -17.21 2.11
N VAL A 252 13.86 -17.76 1.21
CA VAL A 252 15.31 -17.91 1.40
C VAL A 252 16.00 -16.71 0.75
N LEU A 253 16.88 -16.05 1.50
CA LEU A 253 17.69 -14.94 1.02
C LEU A 253 19.11 -15.45 0.74
N HIS A 254 19.55 -15.31 -0.50
CA HIS A 254 20.91 -15.61 -0.93
C HIS A 254 21.66 -14.29 -1.10
N LYS A 255 22.75 -14.09 -0.38
CA LYS A 255 23.58 -12.88 -0.55
C LYS A 255 24.24 -12.92 -1.93
N LEU A 256 24.27 -11.78 -2.62
CA LEU A 256 25.01 -11.60 -3.88
C LEU A 256 26.52 -11.63 -3.67
#